data_AF-A0A3M1Z595-F1
#
_entry.id   AF-A0A3M1Z595-F1
#
_cell.length_a   1.000
_cell.length_b   1.000
_cell.length_c   1.000
_cell.angle_alpha   90.00
_cell.angle_beta   90.00
_cell.angle_gamma   90.00
#
_symmetry.space_group_name_H-M   'P 1'
#
loop_
_entity.id
_entity.type
_entity.pdbx_description
1 polymer ?
#
loop_
_entity_poly.entity_id
_entity_poly.type
_entity_poly.pdbx_seq_one_letter_code
_entity_poly.pdbx_strand_id
1 'polypeptide(L)'
;MGYITMINGIREEYTMTDQKHIEIEQVEHADRCEYNKKTLHRIHRIQGQLASLERMIAADEGTCEERVIRARAIEKAMTSLITHVVECYLMNTARLEMEKDPEKATREIARIFDLLNH
;
A
#
# COMPACT_ATOMS: atom_id res chain seq x y z
N MET A 1 20.25 29.49 12.22
CA MET A 1 19.23 30.55 12.37
C MET A 1 17.97 29.87 12.85
N GLY A 2 17.65 30.00 14.15
CA GLY A 2 16.38 29.51 14.72
C GLY A 2 15.35 30.63 14.73
N TYR A 3 14.07 30.28 14.79
CA TYR A 3 12.97 31.23 14.91
C TYR A 3 12.14 30.88 16.15
N ILE A 4 11.71 31.91 16.89
CA ILE A 4 10.98 31.76 18.16
C ILE A 4 9.49 31.89 17.86
N THR A 5 8.70 30.84 18.17
CA THR A 5 7.24 30.86 18.06
C THR A 5 6.61 30.58 19.42
N MET A 6 5.52 31.28 19.75
CA MET A 6 4.80 31.12 21.02
C MET A 6 3.65 30.14 20.82
N ILE A 7 3.72 28.95 21.44
CA ILE A 7 2.60 28.00 21.49
C ILE A 7 2.16 27.90 22.95
N ASN A 8 0.89 28.22 23.23
CA ASN A 8 0.30 28.17 24.59
C ASN A 8 1.09 28.91 25.69
N GLY A 9 1.77 29.99 25.35
CA GLY A 9 2.52 30.82 26.30
C GLY A 9 3.87 30.25 26.75
N ILE A 10 4.33 29.15 26.14
CA ILE A 10 5.66 28.57 26.37
C ILE A 10 6.58 29.01 25.22
N ARG A 11 7.78 29.48 25.56
CA ARG A 11 8.78 29.94 24.59
C ARG A 11 9.66 28.74 24.19
N GLU A 12 9.35 28.11 23.06
CA GLU A 12 10.14 27.01 22.51
C GLU A 12 11.04 27.51 21.39
N GLU A 13 12.35 27.23 21.52
CA GLU A 13 13.34 27.45 20.47
C GLU A 13 13.38 26.20 19.57
N TYR A 14 12.89 26.34 18.34
CA TYR A 14 12.93 25.28 17.35
C TYR A 14 14.01 25.55 16.29
N THR A 15 14.76 24.52 15.93
CA THR A 15 15.77 24.58 14.88
C THR A 15 15.12 24.31 13.51
N MET A 16 15.64 24.88 12.42
CA MET A 16 15.15 24.65 11.04
C MET A 16 15.08 23.16 10.65
N THR A 17 15.82 22.30 11.35
CA THR A 17 15.82 20.83 11.23
C THR A 17 14.53 20.20 11.75
N ASP A 18 13.93 20.74 12.81
CA ASP A 18 12.72 20.19 13.43
C ASP A 18 11.48 20.43 12.57
N GLN A 19 11.40 21.58 11.89
CA GLN A 19 10.27 21.89 11.03
C GLN A 19 10.22 21.01 9.77
N LYS A 20 11.39 20.66 9.21
CA LYS A 20 11.49 19.65 8.15
C LYS A 20 11.06 18.26 8.64
N HIS A 21 11.44 17.88 9.87
CA HIS A 21 11.03 16.61 10.44
C HIS A 21 9.51 16.49 10.58
N ILE A 22 8.84 17.55 11.05
CA ILE A 22 7.38 17.59 11.22
C ILE A 22 6.66 17.52 9.87
N GLU A 23 7.14 18.23 8.84
CA GLU A 23 6.55 18.18 7.49
C GLU A 23 6.69 16.78 6.84
N ILE A 24 7.85 16.13 7.01
CA ILE A 24 8.10 14.78 6.47
C ILE A 24 7.15 13.76 7.12
N GLU A 25 6.97 13.82 8.44
CA GLU A 25 6.15 12.86 9.19
C GLU A 25 4.63 13.00 8.88
N GLN A 26 4.15 14.23 8.64
CA GLN A 26 2.75 14.47 8.23
C GLN A 26 2.45 13.99 6.80
N VAL A 27 3.39 14.18 5.88
CA VAL A 27 3.27 13.70 4.48
C VAL A 27 3.26 12.17 4.43
N GLU A 28 4.15 11.50 5.17
CA GLU A 28 4.19 10.03 5.21
C GLU A 28 2.91 9.41 5.80
N HIS A 29 2.31 10.05 6.81
CA HIS A 29 1.04 9.58 7.36
C HIS A 29 -0.12 9.73 6.36
N ALA A 30 -0.15 10.83 5.59
CA ALA A 30 -1.16 11.05 4.57
C ALA A 30 -1.04 10.02 3.42
N ASP A 31 0.18 9.77 2.95
CA ASP A 31 0.46 8.80 1.89
C ASP A 31 0.03 7.38 2.30
N ARG A 32 0.40 6.93 3.51
CA ARG A 32 -0.02 5.62 4.04
C ARG A 32 -1.54 5.49 4.12
N CYS A 33 -2.26 6.55 4.49
CA CYS A 33 -3.72 6.55 4.52
C CYS A 33 -4.33 6.43 3.10
N GLU A 34 -3.74 7.09 2.11
CA GLU A 34 -4.17 6.99 0.71
C GLU A 34 -3.93 5.59 0.12
N TYR A 35 -2.77 4.99 0.36
CA TYR A 35 -2.46 3.61 -0.06
C TYR A 35 -3.43 2.61 0.57
N ASN A 36 -3.76 2.76 1.86
CA ASN A 36 -4.72 1.90 2.53
C ASN A 36 -6.11 1.99 1.90
N LYS A 37 -6.60 3.21 1.61
CA LYS A 37 -7.89 3.41 0.93
C LYS A 37 -7.91 2.75 -0.45
N LYS A 38 -6.87 2.96 -1.27
CA LYS A 38 -6.75 2.35 -2.59
C LYS A 38 -6.69 0.82 -2.53
N THR A 39 -5.95 0.28 -1.56
CA THR A 39 -5.85 -1.17 -1.31
C THR A 39 -7.20 -1.77 -0.95
N LEU A 40 -7.92 -1.15 0.00
CA LEU A 40 -9.27 -1.59 0.39
C LEU A 40 -10.26 -1.56 -0.78
N HIS A 41 -10.24 -0.50 -1.60
CA HIS A 41 -11.07 -0.43 -2.80
C HIS A 41 -10.80 -1.58 -3.78
N ARG A 42 -9.54 -1.98 -3.96
CA ARG A 42 -9.17 -3.13 -4.81
C ARG A 42 -9.70 -4.43 -4.23
N ILE A 43 -9.57 -4.63 -2.92
CA ILE A 43 -10.08 -5.81 -2.21
C ILE A 43 -11.60 -5.92 -2.37
N HIS A 44 -12.35 -4.85 -2.12
CA HIS A 44 -13.81 -4.84 -2.29
C HIS A 44 -14.24 -5.17 -3.73
N ARG A 45 -13.50 -4.67 -4.73
CA ARG A 45 -13.75 -5.00 -6.13
C ARG A 45 -13.54 -6.50 -6.39
N ILE A 46 -12.44 -7.08 -5.89
CA ILE A 46 -12.13 -8.51 -6.04
C ILE A 46 -13.21 -9.36 -5.38
N GLN A 47 -13.66 -9.00 -4.18
CA GLN A 47 -14.77 -9.66 -3.49
C GLN A 47 -16.06 -9.64 -4.35
N GLY A 48 -16.38 -8.51 -4.97
CA GLY A 48 -17.51 -8.42 -5.90
C GLY A 48 -17.36 -9.33 -7.13
N GLN A 49 -16.13 -9.45 -7.67
CA GLN A 49 -15.85 -10.36 -8.79
C GLN A 49 -15.99 -11.83 -8.39
N LEU A 50 -15.46 -12.22 -7.22
CA LEU A 50 -15.60 -13.55 -6.63
C LEU A 50 -17.07 -13.92 -6.41
N ALA A 51 -17.83 -13.05 -5.73
CA ALA A 51 -19.25 -13.26 -5.48
C ALA A 51 -20.09 -13.34 -6.77
N SER A 52 -19.63 -12.68 -7.84
CA SER A 52 -20.27 -12.78 -9.16
C SER A 52 -19.99 -14.11 -9.85
N LEU A 53 -18.77 -14.64 -9.73
CA LEU A 53 -18.42 -15.97 -10.25
C LEU A 53 -19.11 -17.08 -9.45
N GLU A 54 -19.13 -16.97 -8.13
CA GLU A 54 -19.83 -17.91 -7.24
C GLU A 54 -21.31 -18.04 -7.61
N ARG A 55 -22.03 -16.91 -7.74
CA ARG A 55 -23.44 -16.92 -8.14
C ARG A 55 -23.67 -17.56 -9.50
N MET A 56 -22.81 -17.27 -10.48
CA MET A 56 -22.88 -17.88 -11.82
C MET A 56 -22.73 -19.40 -11.76
N ILE A 57 -21.79 -19.90 -10.96
CA ILE A 57 -21.58 -21.35 -10.78
C ILE A 57 -22.76 -21.97 -10.04
N ALA A 58 -23.22 -21.35 -8.96
CA ALA A 58 -24.31 -21.88 -8.12
C ALA A 58 -25.65 -21.95 -8.86
N ALA A 59 -25.91 -21.01 -9.77
CA ALA A 59 -27.12 -20.97 -10.59
C ALA A 59 -27.02 -21.82 -11.88
N ASP A 60 -25.86 -22.46 -12.12
CA ASP A 60 -25.51 -23.10 -13.40
C ASP A 60 -25.71 -22.18 -14.62
N GLU A 61 -25.44 -20.89 -14.45
CA GLU A 61 -25.56 -19.89 -15.49
C GLU A 61 -24.25 -19.73 -16.29
N GLY A 62 -24.39 -19.24 -17.51
CA GLY A 62 -23.28 -18.93 -18.41
C GLY A 62 -22.56 -20.15 -18.97
N THR A 63 -21.78 -19.92 -20.03
CA THR A 63 -20.96 -20.96 -20.65
C THR A 63 -19.70 -21.24 -19.82
N CYS A 64 -19.09 -22.41 -20.03
CA CYS A 64 -17.79 -22.71 -19.44
C CYS A 64 -16.73 -21.66 -19.80
N GLU A 65 -16.79 -21.13 -21.03
CA GLU A 65 -15.91 -20.06 -21.48
C GLU A 65 -16.11 -18.77 -20.66
N GLU A 66 -17.35 -18.36 -20.41
CA GLU A 66 -17.65 -17.18 -19.58
C GLU A 66 -17.14 -17.34 -18.14
N ARG A 67 -17.24 -18.54 -17.57
CA ARG A 67 -16.69 -18.84 -16.24
C ARG A 67 -15.17 -18.69 -16.23
N VAL A 68 -14.48 -19.19 -17.26
CA VAL A 68 -13.03 -19.02 -17.42
C VAL A 68 -12.66 -17.55 -17.57
N ILE A 69 -13.38 -16.79 -18.40
CA ILE A 69 -13.13 -15.33 -18.57
C ILE A 69 -13.24 -14.60 -17.22
N ARG A 70 -14.25 -14.92 -16.41
CA ARG A 70 -14.42 -14.32 -15.07
C ARG A 70 -13.31 -14.73 -14.11
N ALA A 71 -12.91 -15.99 -14.10
CA ALA A 71 -11.78 -16.46 -13.30
C ALA A 71 -10.49 -15.73 -13.66
N ARG A 72 -10.20 -15.56 -14.97
CA ARG A 72 -9.02 -14.80 -15.43
C ARG A 72 -9.08 -13.32 -15.05
N ALA A 73 -10.28 -12.72 -15.02
CA ALA A 73 -10.44 -11.35 -14.55
C ALA A 73 -10.14 -11.19 -13.06
N ILE A 74 -10.49 -12.18 -12.24
CA ILE A 74 -10.16 -12.23 -10.80
C ILE A 74 -8.65 -12.39 -10.61
N GLU A 75 -8.03 -13.32 -11.33
CA GLU A 75 -6.56 -13.52 -11.31
C GLU A 75 -5.82 -12.22 -11.64
N LYS A 76 -6.20 -11.52 -12.72
CA LYS A 76 -5.60 -10.24 -13.08
C LYS A 76 -5.81 -9.16 -12.02
N ALA A 77 -6.97 -9.15 -11.36
CA ALA A 77 -7.25 -8.23 -10.27
C ALA A 77 -6.38 -8.54 -9.04
N MET A 78 -6.13 -9.81 -8.74
CA MET A 78 -5.20 -10.26 -7.68
C MET A 78 -3.76 -9.83 -7.98
N THR A 79 -3.27 -10.02 -9.21
CA THR A 79 -1.94 -9.52 -9.62
C THR A 79 -1.84 -8.02 -9.41
N SER A 80 -2.87 -7.26 -9.80
CA SER A 80 -2.91 -5.81 -9.60
C SER A 80 -2.94 -5.39 -8.12
N LEU A 81 -3.57 -6.17 -7.25
CA LEU A 81 -3.53 -5.95 -5.80
C LEU A 81 -2.13 -6.19 -5.25
N ILE A 82 -1.49 -7.29 -5.61
CA ILE A 82 -0.14 -7.65 -5.18
C ILE A 82 0.85 -6.55 -5.56
N THR A 83 0.86 -6.10 -6.83
CA THR A 83 1.73 -5.01 -7.28
C THR A 83 1.55 -3.75 -6.44
N HIS A 84 0.31 -3.38 -6.11
CA HIS A 84 0.02 -2.18 -5.34
C HIS A 84 0.47 -2.29 -3.87
N VAL A 85 0.34 -3.47 -3.26
CA VAL A 85 0.81 -3.71 -1.88
C VAL A 85 2.34 -3.67 -1.83
N VAL A 86 3.03 -4.22 -2.83
CA VAL A 86 4.49 -4.15 -2.94
C VAL A 86 4.95 -2.70 -3.13
N GLU A 87 4.32 -1.94 -4.02
CA GLU A 87 4.58 -0.51 -4.20
C GLU A 87 4.43 0.25 -2.89
N CYS A 88 3.35 0.00 -2.14
CA CYS A 88 3.12 0.61 -0.83
C CYS A 88 4.26 0.29 0.16
N TYR A 89 4.72 -0.96 0.22
CA TYR A 89 5.86 -1.33 1.07
C TYR A 89 7.14 -0.60 0.66
N LEU A 90 7.45 -0.55 -0.64
CA LEU A 90 8.66 0.10 -1.13
C LEU A 90 8.69 1.60 -0.80
N MET A 91 7.56 2.28 -0.96
CA MET A 91 7.47 3.74 -0.77
C MET A 91 7.41 4.14 0.70
N ASN A 92 6.71 3.37 1.54
CA ASN A 92 6.39 3.78 2.91
C ASN A 92 7.22 3.07 3.99
N THR A 93 7.88 1.96 3.67
CA THR A 93 8.61 1.15 4.67
C THR A 93 10.05 0.92 4.25
N ALA A 94 10.27 0.39 3.05
CA ALA A 94 11.62 0.04 2.61
C ALA A 94 12.53 1.27 2.52
N ARG A 95 12.00 2.43 2.07
CA ARG A 95 12.75 3.69 2.03
C ARG A 95 13.31 4.08 3.40
N LEU A 96 12.48 4.04 4.44
CA LEU A 96 12.87 4.41 5.81
C LEU A 96 13.80 3.37 6.44
N GLU A 97 13.54 2.09 6.20
CA GLU A 97 14.40 1.01 6.71
C GLU A 97 15.76 1.02 6.01
N MET A 98 15.85 1.45 4.74
CA MET A 98 17.13 1.55 4.04
C MET A 98 18.08 2.56 4.69
N GLU A 99 17.55 3.63 5.31
CA GLU A 99 18.34 4.61 6.05
C GLU A 99 18.81 4.08 7.42
N LYS A 100 18.04 3.17 8.04
CA LYS A 100 18.28 2.66 9.41
C LYS A 100 19.06 1.35 9.44
N ASP A 101 18.68 0.40 8.60
CA ASP A 101 19.22 -0.95 8.47
C ASP A 101 19.11 -1.42 7.00
N PRO A 102 20.06 -1.02 6.13
CA PRO A 102 20.03 -1.33 4.71
C PRO A 102 20.09 -2.83 4.40
N GLU A 103 20.73 -3.62 5.27
CA GLU A 103 20.79 -5.07 5.06
C GLU A 103 19.43 -5.73 5.30
N LYS A 104 18.72 -5.32 6.36
CA LYS A 104 17.37 -5.79 6.63
C LYS A 104 16.41 -5.39 5.50
N ALA A 105 16.43 -4.13 5.09
CA ALA A 105 15.60 -3.65 3.98
C ALA A 105 15.86 -4.45 2.69
N THR A 106 17.13 -4.70 2.36
CA THR A 106 17.51 -5.50 1.18
C THR A 106 17.03 -6.95 1.29
N ARG A 107 17.15 -7.59 2.46
CA ARG A 107 16.65 -8.95 2.70
C ARG A 107 15.13 -9.03 2.59
N GLU A 108 14.41 -8.04 3.09
CA GLU A 108 12.95 -7.97 2.97
C GLU A 108 12.51 -7.79 1.53
N ILE A 109 13.14 -6.88 0.79
CA ILE A 109 12.90 -6.69 -0.64
C ILE A 109 13.15 -8.00 -1.40
N ALA A 110 14.29 -8.66 -1.19
CA ALA A 110 14.61 -9.93 -1.84
C ALA A 110 13.51 -10.99 -1.61
N ARG A 111 13.07 -11.16 -0.35
CA ARG A 111 11.97 -12.09 -0.02
C ARG A 111 10.66 -11.74 -0.72
N ILE A 112 10.34 -10.45 -0.84
CA ILE A 112 9.14 -10.01 -1.55
C ILE A 112 9.25 -10.35 -3.03
N PHE A 113 10.40 -10.11 -3.67
CA PHE A 113 10.61 -10.46 -5.07
C PHE A 113 10.57 -11.97 -5.31
N ASP A 114 11.08 -12.79 -4.39
CA ASP A 114 10.97 -14.25 -4.48
C ASP A 114 9.49 -14.69 -4.50
N LEU A 115 8.63 -14.06 -3.69
CA LEU A 115 7.18 -14.34 -3.68
C LEU A 115 6.46 -13.94 -4.98
N LEU A 116 7.02 -13.02 -5.77
CA LEU A 116 6.43 -12.59 -7.04
C LEU A 116 6.78 -13.49 -8.23
N ASN A 117 7.80 -14.33 -8.09
CA ASN A 117 8.33 -15.18 -9.17
C ASN A 117 7.78 -16.61 -9.15
N HIS A 118 6.64 -16.84 -8.50
CA HIS A 118 5.93 -18.11 -8.39
C HIS A 118 4.48 -17.98 -8.84
#